data_AF-B0XC91-F1
#
_entry.id   AF-B0XC91-F1
#
_cell.length_a   1.000
_cell.length_b   1.000
_cell.length_c   1.000
_cell.angle_alpha   90.00
_cell.angle_beta   90.00
_cell.angle_gamma   90.00
#
_symmetry.space_group_name_H-M   'P 1'
#
loop_
_entity.id
_entity.type
_entity.pdbx_description
1 polymer ?
#
loop_
_entity_poly.entity_id
_entity_poly.type
_entity_poly.pdbx_seq_one_letter_code
_entity_poly.pdbx_strand_id
1 'polypeptide(L)'
;MLPQGTYHPRITYNLYNASNNELVRTKKLFKNAITVIDVAPFRRWYESLLPEGKRGGCVGQEGLLDLLKKYAKRQKTAKMYPDLEVQPGQSGRVDGCLLEGKVLEFYNKKNKKSK
;
A
#
# COMPACT_ATOMS: atom_id res chain seq x y z
N MET A 1 -0.95 20.89 5.75
CA MET A 1 -1.67 19.64 6.02
C MET A 1 -1.58 18.78 4.77
N LEU A 2 -1.01 17.56 4.83
CA LEU A 2 -1.02 16.69 3.65
C LEU A 2 -2.45 16.18 3.47
N PRO A 3 -3.01 16.19 2.25
CA PRO A 3 -4.31 15.61 2.01
C PRO A 3 -4.17 14.11 2.27
N GLN A 4 -4.75 13.63 3.36
CA GLN A 4 -5.05 12.22 3.58
C GLN A 4 -6.20 11.86 2.64
N GLY A 5 -5.94 11.92 1.32
CA GLY A 5 -6.94 11.65 0.31
C GLY A 5 -7.23 10.15 0.29
N THR A 6 -8.50 9.78 0.40
CA THR A 6 -8.93 8.41 0.10
C THR A 6 -8.81 8.19 -1.40
N TYR A 7 -7.95 7.25 -1.82
CA TYR A 7 -7.79 6.88 -3.22
C TYR A 7 -8.56 5.59 -3.51
N HIS A 8 -9.10 5.48 -4.72
CA HIS A 8 -9.83 4.30 -5.19
C HIS A 8 -9.03 3.60 -6.30
N PRO A 9 -7.93 2.92 -5.97
CA PRO A 9 -7.15 2.20 -6.96
C PRO A 9 -7.84 0.89 -7.36
N ARG A 10 -7.52 0.40 -8.56
CA ARG A 10 -7.97 -0.91 -9.01
C ARG A 10 -7.19 -2.01 -8.29
N ILE A 11 -7.91 -2.99 -7.74
CA ILE A 11 -7.32 -4.21 -7.18
C ILE A 11 -7.01 -5.17 -8.33
N THR A 12 -5.81 -5.74 -8.35
CA THR A 12 -5.35 -6.62 -9.43
C THR A 12 -5.60 -8.09 -9.09
N TYR A 13 -5.01 -8.58 -7.99
CA TYR A 13 -5.22 -9.95 -7.50
C TYR A 13 -4.85 -10.09 -6.02
N ASN A 14 -5.37 -11.16 -5.41
CA ASN A 14 -5.01 -11.57 -4.05
C ASN A 14 -3.64 -12.28 -4.08
N LEU A 15 -2.71 -11.81 -3.26
CA LEU A 15 -1.35 -12.32 -3.15
C LEU A 15 -1.22 -13.32 -2.00
N TYR A 16 -1.88 -13.04 -0.88
CA TYR A 16 -1.78 -13.86 0.32
C TYR A 16 -3.02 -13.71 1.21
N ASN A 17 -3.45 -14.84 1.78
CA ASN A 17 -4.41 -14.87 2.86
C ASN A 17 -3.93 -15.82 3.95
N ALA A 18 -4.04 -15.43 5.22
CA ALA A 18 -3.61 -16.26 6.34
C ALA A 18 -4.56 -17.45 6.59
N SER A 19 -5.85 -17.29 6.32
CA SER A 19 -6.85 -18.30 6.72
C SER A 19 -7.02 -19.42 5.71
N ASN A 20 -6.92 -19.13 4.41
CA ASN A 20 -7.13 -20.13 3.37
C ASN A 20 -6.41 -19.76 2.06
N ASN A 21 -5.55 -20.65 1.58
CA ASN A 21 -4.80 -20.49 0.33
C ASN A 21 -5.68 -20.65 -0.92
N GLU A 22 -6.82 -21.33 -0.85
CA GLU A 22 -7.76 -21.42 -1.97
C GLU A 22 -8.32 -20.05 -2.37
N LEU A 23 -8.40 -19.11 -1.43
CA LEU A 23 -8.83 -17.74 -1.71
C LEU A 23 -7.80 -16.96 -2.55
N VAL A 24 -6.52 -17.31 -2.43
CA VAL A 24 -5.43 -16.77 -3.27
C VAL A 24 -5.55 -17.36 -4.68
N ARG A 25 -5.73 -18.68 -4.77
CA ARG A 25 -5.85 -19.41 -6.05
C ARG A 25 -7.06 -18.95 -6.87
N THR A 26 -8.18 -18.70 -6.20
CA THR A 26 -9.44 -18.27 -6.82
C THR A 26 -9.59 -16.75 -6.97
N LYS A 27 -8.59 -15.97 -6.53
CA LYS A 27 -8.60 -14.50 -6.52
C LYS A 27 -9.81 -13.90 -5.78
N LYS A 28 -10.34 -14.60 -4.77
CA LYS A 28 -11.43 -14.10 -3.93
C LYS A 28 -10.89 -13.14 -2.86
N LEU A 29 -11.65 -12.08 -2.60
CA LEU A 29 -11.32 -11.06 -1.59
C LEU A 29 -12.12 -11.32 -0.32
N PHE A 30 -11.42 -11.36 0.80
CA PHE A 30 -12.00 -11.51 2.13
C PHE A 30 -11.24 -10.62 3.12
N LYS A 31 -11.73 -10.50 4.34
CA LYS A 31 -11.04 -9.78 5.42
C LYS A 31 -9.59 -10.30 5.52
N ASN A 32 -8.65 -9.38 5.73
CA ASN A 32 -7.21 -9.63 5.86
C ASN A 32 -6.50 -10.16 4.60
N ALA A 33 -7.11 -10.04 3.41
CA ALA A 33 -6.44 -10.36 2.16
C ALA A 33 -5.33 -9.33 1.85
N ILE A 34 -4.12 -9.81 1.58
CA ILE A 34 -3.04 -9.00 1.07
C ILE A 34 -3.12 -9.01 -0.45
N THR A 35 -3.33 -7.85 -1.07
CA THR A 35 -3.61 -7.73 -2.49
C THR A 35 -2.60 -6.82 -3.20
N VAL A 36 -2.44 -7.04 -4.50
CA VAL A 36 -1.68 -6.12 -5.37
C VAL A 36 -2.62 -5.09 -5.95
N ILE A 37 -2.22 -3.83 -5.86
CA ILE A 37 -3.03 -2.66 -6.19
C ILE A 37 -2.31 -1.86 -7.30
N ASP A 38 -3.09 -1.24 -8.19
CA ASP A 38 -2.56 -0.30 -9.19
C ASP A 38 -2.00 0.98 -8.55
N VAL A 39 -0.81 1.40 -9.00
CA VAL A 39 -0.04 2.52 -8.45
C VAL A 39 -0.41 3.85 -9.13
N ALA A 40 -1.09 3.83 -10.28
CA ALA A 40 -1.43 5.01 -11.07
C ALA A 40 -2.05 6.20 -10.26
N PRO A 41 -3.04 6.00 -9.36
CA PRO A 41 -3.60 7.12 -8.60
C PRO A 41 -2.62 7.71 -7.58
N PHE A 42 -1.77 6.88 -6.96
CA PHE A 42 -0.77 7.33 -6.00
C PHE A 42 0.38 8.08 -6.66
N ARG A 43 0.76 7.66 -7.88
CA ARG A 43 1.80 8.33 -8.66
C ARG A 43 1.43 9.77 -8.99
N ARG A 44 0.20 10.00 -9.47
CA ARG A 44 -0.31 11.36 -9.77
C ARG A 44 -0.30 12.25 -8.53
N TRP A 45 -0.71 11.70 -7.39
CA TRP A 45 -0.63 12.43 -6.13
C TRP A 45 0.81 12.77 -5.75
N TYR A 46 1.72 11.80 -5.85
CA TYR A 46 3.13 12.04 -5.55
C TYR A 46 3.74 13.11 -6.47
N GLU A 47 3.40 13.09 -7.76
CA GLU A 47 3.82 14.11 -8.73
C GLU A 47 3.29 15.50 -8.36
N SER A 48 2.05 15.61 -7.84
CA SER A 48 1.49 16.88 -7.39
C SER A 48 2.15 17.44 -6.12
N LEU A 49 2.78 16.58 -5.31
CA LEU A 49 3.53 17.00 -4.13
C LEU A 49 4.96 17.46 -4.46
N LEU A 50 5.46 17.12 -5.64
CA LEU A 50 6.76 17.57 -6.10
C LEU A 50 6.64 18.98 -6.70
N PRO A 51 7.64 19.86 -6.48
CA PRO A 51 7.65 21.17 -7.11
C PRO A 51 7.62 21.01 -8.63
N GLU A 52 6.78 21.82 -9.30
CA GLU A 52 6.62 21.86 -10.75
C GLU A 52 7.95 22.21 -11.45
N GLY A 53 8.77 21.20 -11.70
CA GLY A 53 10.12 21.39 -12.26
C GLY A 53 10.92 20.10 -12.41
N LYS A 54 10.52 19.01 -11.73
CA LYS A 54 11.14 17.68 -11.87
C LYS A 54 10.25 16.71 -12.64
N ARG A 55 9.75 17.14 -13.81
CA ARG A 55 9.02 16.27 -14.74
C ARG A 55 10.01 15.66 -15.73
N GLY A 56 10.43 14.43 -15.47
CA GLY A 56 11.38 13.68 -16.31
C GLY A 56 12.66 13.38 -15.54
N GLY A 57 13.11 12.13 -15.63
CA GLY A 57 14.12 11.52 -14.76
C GLY A 57 15.35 12.40 -14.53
N CYS A 58 15.52 12.83 -13.28
CA CYS A 58 16.73 13.29 -12.60
C CYS A 58 16.26 13.77 -11.21
N VAL A 59 15.84 12.87 -10.32
CA VAL A 59 15.54 13.28 -8.94
C VAL A 59 16.87 13.53 -8.25
N GLY A 60 17.28 14.80 -8.20
CA GLY A 60 18.44 15.24 -7.42
C GLY A 60 18.40 14.61 -6.03
N GLN A 61 19.49 13.92 -5.68
CA GLN A 61 19.64 13.05 -4.52
C GLN A 61 19.37 13.74 -3.18
N GLU A 62 19.42 15.07 -3.14
CA GLU A 62 19.34 15.89 -1.93
C GLU A 62 17.95 15.88 -1.28
N GLY A 63 16.87 15.95 -2.07
CA GLY A 63 15.51 15.92 -1.54
C GLY A 63 15.03 14.53 -1.12
N LEU A 64 15.65 13.48 -1.69
CA LEU A 64 15.31 12.09 -1.41
C LEU A 64 15.71 11.70 0.02
N LEU A 65 16.86 12.18 0.50
CA LEU A 65 17.36 11.94 1.84
C LEU A 65 16.46 12.53 2.92
N ASP A 66 15.98 13.76 2.75
CA ASP A 66 15.10 14.40 3.74
C ASP A 66 13.67 13.84 3.70
N LEU A 67 13.18 13.44 2.53
CA LEU A 67 11.96 12.65 2.41
C LEU A 67 12.12 11.29 3.13
N LEU A 68 13.22 10.57 2.90
CA LEU A 68 13.51 9.29 3.57
C LEU A 68 13.55 9.45 5.09
N LYS A 69 14.20 10.50 5.62
CA LYS A 69 14.19 10.82 7.06
C LYS A 69 12.77 11.11 7.56
N LYS A 70 11.94 11.81 6.77
CA LYS A 70 10.54 12.10 7.09
C LYS A 70 9.68 10.83 7.10
N TYR A 71 9.87 9.93 6.14
CA TYR A 71 9.23 8.62 6.09
C TYR A 71 9.68 7.71 7.24
N ALA A 72 10.98 7.67 7.55
CA ALA A 72 11.50 6.91 8.68
C ALA A 72 10.93 7.39 10.03
N LYS A 73 10.68 8.70 10.18
CA LYS A 73 9.97 9.24 11.35
C LYS A 73 8.50 8.81 11.39
N ARG A 74 7.80 8.81 10.25
CA ARG A 74 6.39 8.38 10.15
C ARG A 74 6.21 6.88 10.37
N GLN A 75 7.15 6.06 9.91
CA GLN A 75 7.14 4.61 10.11
C GLN A 75 7.15 4.22 11.59
N LYS A 76 7.78 5.04 12.46
CA LYS A 76 7.79 4.81 13.91
C LYS A 76 6.43 5.05 14.56
N THR A 77 5.62 5.93 13.97
CA THR A 77 4.28 6.30 14.45
C THR A 77 3.15 5.66 13.65
N ALA A 78 3.46 4.82 12.66
CA ALA A 78 2.49 4.11 11.84
C ALA A 78 1.71 3.13 12.72
N LYS A 79 0.62 3.62 13.32
CA LYS A 79 -0.40 2.79 13.95
C LYS A 79 -1.12 2.07 12.83
N MET A 80 -1.15 0.74 12.91
CA MET A 80 -2.06 -0.07 12.11
C MET A 80 -3.47 0.36 12.52
N TYR A 81 -4.26 0.92 11.60
CA TYR A 81 -5.65 1.26 11.89
C TYR A 81 -6.41 -0.07 12.05
N PRO A 82 -6.75 -0.49 13.28
CA PRO A 82 -7.38 -1.79 13.50
C PRO A 82 -8.83 -1.79 13.01
N ASP A 83 -9.43 -0.61 12.83
CA ASP A 83 -10.87 -0.42 12.66
C ASP A 83 -11.33 -0.35 11.19
N LEU A 84 -10.44 -0.55 10.22
CA LEU A 84 -10.84 -0.76 8.81
C LEU A 84 -11.24 -2.23 8.60
N GLU A 85 -12.18 -2.71 9.42
CA GLU A 85 -12.71 -4.06 9.35
C GLU A 85 -13.91 -4.13 8.40
N VAL A 86 -13.72 -3.73 7.14
CA VAL A 86 -14.79 -3.84 6.15
C VAL A 86 -14.83 -5.29 5.65
N GLN A 87 -15.91 -6.00 5.95
CA GLN A 87 -16.16 -7.32 5.38
C GLN A 87 -16.74 -7.15 3.97
N PRO A 88 -15.99 -7.54 2.91
CA PRO A 88 -16.44 -7.30 1.54
C PRO A 88 -17.74 -8.01 1.18
N GLY A 89 -18.00 -9.16 1.82
CA GLY A 89 -19.22 -9.96 1.58
C GLY A 89 -20.51 -9.36 2.14
N GLN A 90 -20.43 -8.40 3.06
CA GLN A 90 -21.62 -7.73 3.63
C GLN A 90 -21.82 -6.33 3.07
N SER A 91 -20.73 -5.58 2.96
CA SER A 91 -20.78 -4.16 2.55
C SER A 91 -20.65 -3.93 1.05
N GLY A 92 -20.17 -4.93 0.30
CA GLY A 92 -19.77 -4.78 -1.10
C GLY A 92 -18.58 -3.83 -1.31
N ARG A 93 -17.93 -3.40 -0.23
CA ARG A 93 -16.79 -2.46 -0.26
C ARG A 93 -15.51 -3.16 0.19
N VAL A 94 -14.40 -2.69 -0.37
CA VAL A 94 -13.06 -3.15 0.00
C VAL A 94 -12.23 -1.92 0.30
N ASP A 95 -12.10 -1.64 1.58
CA ASP A 95 -11.21 -0.59 2.09
C ASP A 95 -9.94 -1.24 2.65
N GLY A 96 -8.81 -0.54 2.56
CA GLY A 96 -7.53 -1.11 2.96
C GLY A 96 -6.43 -0.07 3.12
N CYS A 97 -5.38 -0.48 3.83
CA CYS A 97 -4.19 0.34 4.08
C CYS A 97 -3.02 -0.17 3.23
N LEU A 98 -2.13 0.74 2.81
CA LEU A 98 -0.86 0.33 2.19
C LEU A 98 0.05 -0.31 3.26
N LEU A 99 0.74 -1.38 2.88
CA LEU A 99 1.72 -2.03 3.74
C LEU A 99 3.04 -1.25 3.70
N GLU A 100 3.56 -0.90 4.87
CA GLU A 100 4.82 -0.17 5.01
C GLU A 100 5.79 -0.87 5.99
N GLY A 101 7.08 -0.55 5.86
CA GLY A 101 8.14 -0.94 6.79
C GLY A 101 8.22 -2.44 7.07
N LYS A 102 8.33 -2.81 8.35
CA LYS A 102 8.52 -4.20 8.83
C LYS A 102 7.40 -5.15 8.37
N VAL A 103 6.18 -4.65 8.22
CA VAL A 103 5.03 -5.47 7.79
C VAL A 103 5.19 -5.87 6.33
N LEU A 104 5.60 -4.94 5.46
CA LEU A 104 5.89 -5.24 4.07
C LEU A 104 7.05 -6.24 3.92
N GLU A 105 8.12 -6.05 4.69
CA GLU A 105 9.26 -6.97 4.71
C GLU A 105 8.85 -8.40 5.08
N PHE A 106 7.99 -8.55 6.10
CA PHE A 106 7.46 -9.84 6.52
C PHE A 106 6.72 -10.57 5.38
N TYR A 107 5.77 -9.89 4.73
CA TYR A 107 5.00 -10.51 3.64
C TYR A 107 5.85 -10.77 2.39
N ASN A 108 6.81 -9.90 2.08
CA ASN A 108 7.76 -10.13 0.99
C ASN A 108 8.63 -11.37 1.24
N LYS A 109 9.15 -11.53 2.46
CA LYS A 109 9.91 -12.73 2.85
C LYS A 109 9.07 -14.00 2.73
N LYS A 110 7.80 -13.94 3.15
CA LYS A 110 6.87 -15.07 3.06
C LYS A 110 6.54 -15.45 1.61
N ASN A 111 6.26 -14.46 0.76
CA ASN A 111 5.97 -14.69 -0.65
C ASN A 111 7.19 -15.25 -1.42
N LYS A 112 8.41 -14.82 -1.08
CA LYS A 112 9.64 -15.38 -1.66
C LYS A 112 9.89 -16.83 -1.30
N LYS A 113 9.46 -17.28 -0.12
CA LYS A 113 9.59 -18.68 0.33
C LYS A 113 8.53 -19.61 -0.27
N SER A 114 7.39 -19.04 -0.69
CA SER A 114 6.25 -19.79 -1.23
C SER A 114 6.25 -19.87 -2.76
N LYS A 115 7.13 -19.13 -3.43
CA LYS A 115 7.48 -19.32 -4.85
C LYS A 115 8.63 -20.30 -4.95
#